data_AF-A0A966BFL4-F1
#
_entry.id   AF-A0A966BFL4-F1
#
_cell.length_a   1.000
_cell.length_b   1.000
_cell.length_c   1.000
_cell.angle_alpha   90.00
_cell.angle_beta   90.00
_cell.angle_gamma   90.00
#
_symmetry.space_group_name_H-M   'P 1'
#
loop_
_entity.id
_entity.type
_entity.pdbx_description
1 polymer ?
#
loop_
_entity_poly.entity_id
_entity_poly.type
_entity_poly.pdbx_seq_one_letter_code
_entity_poly.pdbx_strand_id
1 'polypeptide(L)'
;MKVFYAVYRTSITLAILAMSTASVAQIDGAASVLQRYGNLDIERTGPTIDAELGQKYLRRGNTYSNLERFEEAIDEYRKAISADPSLADALRNLANTYYYLERFD
;
A
#
# COMPACT_ATOMS: atom_id res chain seq x y z
N MET A 1 -34.97 10.15 -26.18
CA MET A 1 -34.49 9.97 -24.79
C MET A 1 -33.15 9.20 -24.69
N LYS A 2 -32.16 9.39 -25.58
CA LYS A 2 -30.83 8.73 -25.47
C LYS A 2 -29.64 9.70 -25.30
N VAL A 3 -29.86 11.00 -25.51
CA VAL A 3 -28.77 12.00 -25.56
C VAL A 3 -28.39 12.51 -24.15
N PHE A 4 -29.34 12.61 -23.22
CA PHE A 4 -29.08 13.04 -21.84
C PHE A 4 -28.24 12.02 -21.03
N TYR A 5 -28.42 10.73 -21.30
CA TYR A 5 -27.71 9.66 -20.59
C TYR A 5 -26.21 9.61 -20.96
N ALA A 6 -25.88 9.96 -22.21
CA ALA A 6 -24.50 9.99 -22.69
C ALA A 6 -23.69 11.12 -22.03
N VAL A 7 -24.26 12.33 -21.96
CA VAL A 7 -23.58 13.50 -21.34
C VAL A 7 -23.37 13.29 -19.84
N TYR A 8 -24.34 12.69 -19.15
CA TYR A 8 -24.24 12.39 -17.72
C TYR A 8 -23.18 11.32 -17.43
N ARG A 9 -23.11 10.25 -18.23
CA ARG A 9 -22.10 9.19 -18.10
C ARG A 9 -20.69 9.71 -18.38
N THR A 10 -20.51 10.55 -19.40
CA THR A 10 -19.20 11.13 -19.72
C THR A 10 -18.73 12.06 -18.60
N SER A 11 -19.63 12.86 -18.02
CA SER A 11 -19.31 13.77 -16.91
C SER A 11 -18.87 13.01 -15.64
N ILE A 12 -19.57 11.92 -15.29
CA ILE A 12 -19.18 11.05 -14.17
C ILE A 12 -17.83 10.40 -14.43
N THR A 13 -17.60 9.91 -15.64
CA THR A 13 -16.34 9.24 -16.00
C THR A 13 -15.17 10.22 -15.95
N LEU A 14 -15.37 11.46 -16.41
CA LEU A 14 -14.37 12.52 -16.34
C LEU A 14 -14.06 12.93 -14.89
N ALA A 15 -15.08 12.99 -14.03
CA ALA A 15 -14.91 13.28 -12.60
C ALA A 15 -14.14 12.16 -11.88
N ILE A 16 -14.45 10.89 -12.16
CA ILE A 16 -13.70 9.73 -11.64
C ILE A 16 -12.24 9.78 -12.12
N LEU A 17 -12.01 10.08 -13.40
CA LEU A 17 -10.66 10.19 -13.96
C LEU A 17 -9.87 11.35 -13.34
N ALA A 18 -10.49 12.52 -13.15
CA ALA A 18 -9.86 13.67 -12.50
C ALA A 18 -9.56 13.43 -11.02
N MET A 19 -10.42 12.71 -10.30
CA MET A 19 -10.14 12.26 -8.93
C MET A 19 -9.01 11.23 -8.89
N SER A 20 -8.92 10.35 -9.90
CA SER A 20 -7.81 9.39 -10.01
C SER A 20 -6.47 10.09 -10.25
N THR A 21 -6.41 11.12 -11.10
CA THR A 21 -5.16 11.87 -11.34
C THR A 21 -4.79 12.78 -10.18
N ALA A 22 -5.76 13.38 -9.50
CA ALA A 22 -5.53 14.14 -8.26
C ALA A 22 -5.00 13.26 -7.12
N SER A 23 -5.46 12.00 -7.03
CA SER A 23 -4.93 11.02 -6.07
C SER A 23 -3.49 10.59 -6.37
N VAL A 24 -3.05 10.63 -7.64
CA VAL A 24 -1.68 10.32 -8.06
C VAL A 24 -0.71 11.47 -7.80
N ALA A 25 -1.18 12.72 -7.82
CA ALA A 25 -0.36 13.90 -7.57
C ALA A 25 0.00 14.12 -6.09
N GLN A 26 -0.62 13.38 -5.17
CA GLN A 26 -0.43 13.48 -3.73
C GLN A 26 -0.01 12.15 -3.10
N ILE A 27 0.69 11.31 -3.86
CA ILE A 27 1.21 10.05 -3.34
C ILE A 27 2.52 10.36 -2.63
N ASP A 28 2.44 10.50 -1.31
CA ASP A 28 3.57 10.56 -0.38
C ASP A 28 4.66 9.55 -0.76
N GLY A 29 5.93 9.93 -0.57
CA GLY A 29 7.11 9.16 -1.02
C GLY A 29 7.05 7.67 -0.75
N ALA A 30 6.38 7.24 0.33
CA ALA A 30 6.11 5.84 0.66
C ALA A 30 5.45 5.04 -0.48
N ALA A 31 4.46 5.57 -1.19
CA ALA A 31 3.82 4.84 -2.27
C ALA A 31 4.56 4.95 -3.61
N SER A 32 5.42 5.95 -3.79
CA SER A 32 6.43 5.95 -4.87
C SER A 32 7.51 4.89 -4.67
N VAL A 33 7.90 4.65 -3.41
CA VAL A 33 8.83 3.58 -3.02
C VAL A 33 8.18 2.23 -3.23
N LEU A 34 6.94 2.00 -2.78
CA LEU A 34 6.27 0.72 -3.05
C LEU A 34 6.09 0.42 -4.55
N GLN A 35 5.88 1.44 -5.38
CA GLN A 35 5.83 1.28 -6.84
C GLN A 35 7.19 0.93 -7.45
N ARG A 36 8.28 1.55 -6.98
CA ARG A 36 9.65 1.28 -7.47
C ARG A 36 10.14 -0.13 -7.13
N TYR A 37 9.73 -0.70 -5.99
CA TYR A 37 10.27 -1.96 -5.46
C TYR A 37 9.40 -3.18 -5.76
N GLY A 38 8.48 -3.02 -6.71
CA GLY A 38 8.36 -4.06 -7.73
C GLY A 38 6.98 -4.57 -7.98
N ASN A 39 6.11 -3.75 -8.60
CA ASN A 39 4.83 -4.25 -9.12
C ASN A 39 4.12 -5.18 -8.12
N LEU A 40 4.27 -4.90 -6.82
CA LEU A 40 3.83 -5.85 -5.82
C LEU A 40 2.32 -5.72 -5.81
N ASP A 41 1.64 -6.73 -6.33
CA ASP A 41 0.21 -6.99 -6.15
C ASP A 41 -0.09 -7.22 -4.65
N ILE A 42 0.32 -6.29 -3.79
CA ILE A 42 -0.17 -6.22 -2.43
C ILE A 42 -1.57 -5.64 -2.56
N GLU A 43 -2.52 -6.51 -2.92
CA GLU A 43 -3.93 -6.17 -2.89
C GLU A 43 -4.26 -5.71 -1.46
N ARG A 44 -4.51 -4.40 -1.32
CA ARG A 44 -5.08 -3.80 -0.10
C ARG A 44 -6.60 -4.03 -0.03
N THR A 45 -7.08 -4.97 -0.83
CA THR A 45 -8.46 -5.25 -1.12
C THR A 45 -8.73 -6.66 -0.63
N GLY A 46 -9.17 -6.76 0.61
CA GLY A 46 -9.50 -8.04 1.20
C GLY A 46 -10.17 -7.85 2.55
N PRO A 47 -11.03 -8.78 2.98
CA PRO A 47 -11.51 -8.79 4.35
C PRO A 47 -10.32 -8.98 5.30
N THR A 48 -10.35 -8.32 6.45
CA THR A 48 -9.44 -8.64 7.55
C THR A 48 -9.66 -10.11 7.94
N ILE A 49 -8.60 -10.91 7.84
CA ILE A 49 -8.62 -12.33 8.20
C ILE A 49 -8.42 -12.47 9.70
N ASP A 50 -7.39 -11.78 10.23
CA ASP A 50 -7.09 -11.76 11.65
C ASP A 50 -6.28 -10.49 11.99
N ALA A 51 -6.96 -9.54 12.64
CA ALA A 51 -6.36 -8.27 13.06
C ALA A 51 -5.26 -8.46 14.10
N GLU A 52 -5.41 -9.40 15.03
CA GLU A 52 -4.43 -9.64 16.09
C GLU A 52 -3.16 -10.27 15.51
N LEU A 53 -3.32 -11.23 14.61
CA LEU A 53 -2.22 -11.84 13.87
C LEU A 53 -1.51 -10.80 13.00
N GLY A 54 -2.25 -9.94 12.32
CA GLY A 54 -1.68 -8.81 11.57
C GLY A 54 -0.83 -7.91 12.45
N GLN A 55 -1.33 -7.53 13.62
CA GLN A 55 -0.60 -6.73 14.61
C GLN A 55 0.64 -7.45 15.16
N LYS A 56 0.58 -8.78 15.33
CA LYS A 56 1.73 -9.58 15.76
C LYS A 56 2.84 -9.58 14.70
N TYR A 57 2.47 -9.75 13.44
CA TYR A 57 3.44 -9.68 12.33
C TYR A 57 4.02 -8.27 12.18
N LEU A 58 3.20 -7.22 12.30
CA LEU A 58 3.67 -5.83 12.31
C LEU A 58 4.74 -5.61 13.41
N ARG A 59 4.46 -6.03 14.64
CA ARG A 59 5.42 -5.90 15.76
C ARG A 59 6.72 -6.66 15.48
N ARG A 60 6.63 -7.86 14.90
CA ARG A 60 7.82 -8.66 14.56
C ARG A 60 8.64 -8.02 13.43
N GLY A 61 7.97 -7.46 12.43
CA GLY A 61 8.62 -6.67 11.37
C GLY A 61 9.35 -5.45 11.91
N ASN A 62 8.73 -4.71 12.84
CA ASN A 62 9.38 -3.59 13.53
C ASN A 62 10.65 -4.02 14.26
N THR A 63 10.60 -5.17 14.95
CA THR A 63 11.78 -5.73 15.62
C THR A 63 12.89 -6.05 14.65
N TYR A 64 12.60 -6.68 13.50
CA TYR A 64 13.62 -6.95 12.48
C TYR A 64 14.17 -5.67 11.84
N SER A 65 13.29 -4.71 11.54
CA SER A 65 13.71 -3.41 10.98
C SER A 65 14.64 -2.65 11.92
N ASN A 66 14.41 -2.69 13.23
CA ASN A 66 15.28 -2.08 14.23
C ASN A 66 16.63 -2.79 14.38
N LEU A 67 16.70 -4.06 13.98
CA LEU A 67 17.93 -4.85 13.94
C LEU A 67 18.64 -4.74 12.57
N GLU A 68 18.18 -3.84 11.69
CA GLU A 68 18.66 -3.67 10.30
C GLU A 68 18.57 -4.95 9.45
N ARG A 69 17.71 -5.88 9.88
CA ARG A 69 17.39 -7.13 9.18
C ARG A 69 16.22 -6.88 8.23
N PHE A 70 16.50 -6.14 7.16
CA PHE A 70 15.48 -5.52 6.31
C PHE A 70 14.68 -6.54 5.50
N GLU A 71 15.30 -7.62 5.02
CA GLU A 71 14.63 -8.70 4.30
C GLU A 71 13.60 -9.41 5.18
N GLU A 72 13.96 -9.75 6.42
CA GLU A 72 13.01 -10.36 7.35
C GLU A 72 11.91 -9.38 7.76
N ALA A 73 12.23 -8.09 7.89
CA ALA A 73 11.20 -7.08 8.16
C ALA A 73 10.17 -6.99 7.02
N ILE A 74 10.61 -7.01 5.77
CA ILE A 74 9.75 -7.02 4.57
C ILE A 74 8.79 -8.23 4.61
N ASP A 75 9.29 -9.43 4.88
CA ASP A 75 8.48 -10.64 4.94
C ASP A 75 7.40 -10.56 6.03
N GLU A 76 7.74 -9.98 7.18
CA GLU A 76 6.80 -9.80 8.27
C GLU A 76 5.73 -8.75 8.00
N TYR A 77 6.09 -7.62 7.38
CA TYR A 77 5.10 -6.64 6.99
C TYR A 77 4.15 -7.16 5.90
N ARG A 78 4.65 -7.96 4.96
CA ARG A 78 3.79 -8.64 3.97
C ARG A 78 2.77 -9.57 4.64
N LYS A 79 3.19 -10.39 5.61
CA LYS A 79 2.29 -11.24 6.39
C LYS A 79 1.27 -10.41 7.18
N ALA A 80 1.69 -9.26 7.73
CA ALA A 80 0.79 -8.35 8.44
C ALA A 80 -0.33 -7.83 7.52
N ILE A 81 0.02 -7.43 6.29
CA ILE A 81 -0.93 -6.92 5.30
C ILE A 81 -1.85 -8.04 4.79
N SER A 82 -1.35 -9.25 4.61
CA SER A 82 -2.19 -10.40 4.23
C SER A 82 -3.19 -10.80 5.32
N ALA A 83 -2.81 -10.66 6.59
CA ALA A 83 -3.70 -10.95 7.73
C ALA A 83 -4.72 -9.83 7.97
N ASP A 84 -4.30 -8.57 7.84
CA ASP A 84 -5.14 -7.40 7.95
C ASP A 84 -4.73 -6.31 6.94
N PRO A 85 -5.41 -6.24 5.78
CA PRO A 85 -5.13 -5.24 4.77
C PRO A 85 -5.37 -3.79 5.21
N SER A 86 -6.08 -3.59 6.34
CA SER A 86 -6.36 -2.26 6.91
C SER A 86 -5.19 -1.68 7.73
N LEU A 87 -4.16 -2.48 8.03
CA LEU A 87 -2.97 -2.02 8.77
C LEU A 87 -2.10 -1.07 7.94
N ALA A 88 -2.48 0.19 7.92
CA ALA A 88 -1.73 1.25 7.25
C ALA A 88 -0.27 1.37 7.74
N ASP A 89 -0.03 1.06 9.01
CA ASP A 89 1.32 1.07 9.60
C ASP A 89 2.23 -0.01 8.99
N ALA A 90 1.70 -1.21 8.69
CA ALA A 90 2.49 -2.27 8.06
C ALA A 90 2.97 -1.87 6.66
N LEU A 91 2.12 -1.19 5.89
CA LEU A 91 2.49 -0.67 4.56
C LEU A 91 3.50 0.46 4.64
N ARG A 92 3.30 1.40 5.57
CA ARG A 92 4.24 2.51 5.78
C ARG A 92 5.61 1.97 6.17
N ASN A 93 5.65 1.00 7.07
CA ASN A 93 6.90 0.41 7.52
C ASN A 93 7.55 -0.44 6.42
N LEU A 94 6.79 -1.17 5.62
CA LEU A 94 7.29 -1.86 4.44
C LEU A 94 7.96 -0.89 3.45
N ALA A 95 7.30 0.23 3.14
CA ALA A 95 7.85 1.27 2.28
C ALA A 95 9.16 1.84 2.84
N ASN A 96 9.18 2.17 4.14
CA ASN A 96 10.38 2.69 4.80
C ASN A 96 11.52 1.66 4.77
N THR A 97 11.23 0.38 4.99
CA THR A 97 12.22 -0.69 4.95
C THR A 97 12.83 -0.85 3.57
N TYR A 98 12.03 -0.79 2.50
CA TYR A 98 12.56 -0.76 1.14
C TYR A 98 13.48 0.44 0.92
N TYR A 99 13.03 1.63 1.32
CA TYR A 99 13.84 2.85 1.22
C TYR A 99 15.18 2.76 1.98
N TYR A 100 15.20 2.09 3.14
CA TYR A 100 16.45 1.84 3.85
C TYR A 100 17.34 0.85 3.11
N LEU A 101 16.78 -0.24 2.58
CA LEU A 101 17.54 -1.24 1.82
C LEU A 101 18.30 -0.62 0.64
N GLU A 102 17.66 0.24 -0.18
CA GLU A 102 18.36 0.96 -1.27
C GLU A 102 19.47 1.91 -0.79
N ARG A 103 19.42 2.37 0.45
CA ARG A 103 20.43 3.27 1.00
C ARG A 103 21.65 2.51 1.53
N PHE A 104 21.48 1.23 1.87
CA PHE A 104 22.53 0.38 2.44
C PHE A 104 23.15 -0.60 1.43
N ASP A 105 22.52 -0.79 0.25
CA ASP A 105 23.14 -1.39 -0.96
C ASP A 105 24.15 -0.45 -1.65
#